data_AF-A0A7S1LRM3-F1
#
_entry.id   AF-A0A7S1LRM3-F1
#
_cell.length_a   1.000
_cell.length_b   1.000
_cell.length_c   1.000
_cell.angle_alpha   90.00
_cell.angle_beta   90.00
_cell.angle_gamma   90.00
#
_symmetry.space_group_name_H-M   'P 1'
#
loop_
_entity.id
_entity.type
_entity.pdbx_description
1 polymer ?
#
loop_
_entity_poly.entity_id
_entity_poly.type
_entity_poly.pdbx_seq_one_letter_code
_entity_poly.pdbx_strand_id
1 'polypeptide(L)'
;SSHLGSPLHAGPATHPHAHPLFAPLKYSAMMQLLVIALAPAILFAARVQQAEVASSAANPIRKVVNLLQDMQAKVTAEGEKEEELYEKFMCYCKTGSGDLTATISSATTKVPAVQSDIEATEGKLAQTKLDLKKAQQDRSAAKSAMGEATSLREKEASAFAAEKAEYGANIGAINQAVAALSKGMSGSFLQTRAAQILRQLALGKQDMLDVDRQALVAFLSSKQEMGYVPKSVEVVGILKEMGDTMEKGLADATATEEAAAKSYQELMAAKTKEVQALTSAIEAKTTQIGEMGVAIVRMKEDLSDTEAALIEDQNFLAELEKSCSTKTAEWEERKKARAEELVAIAETIHILNDDDALDLFKKTLPSAASASFVQVGVHAGALRSRALAIVREARVAAGEQGAAFDQLALALTGRKVVSRGGFDKVIKMCDNMIQVLKTEQEDDDHKREYCNKQLDLADDKKKSLERTVSDEDHAIENAKEGIETLADEISTLEAGIKDMDKQVAEATEQRKEEHAEFQELMASNTAA
;
A
#
# COMPACT_ATOMS: atom_id res chain seq x y z
N SER A 1 -25.58 2.98 27.79
CA SER A 1 -24.53 3.83 28.38
C SER A 1 -24.07 4.81 27.32
N SER A 2 -24.62 6.03 27.36
CA SER A 2 -23.95 7.29 27.76
C SER A 2 -23.33 8.01 26.54
N HIS A 3 -24.00 8.96 25.87
CA HIS A 3 -24.23 10.40 26.17
C HIS A 3 -22.98 11.32 26.17
N LEU A 4 -23.24 12.54 25.64
CA LEU A 4 -22.49 13.82 25.64
C LEU A 4 -21.75 14.12 24.30
N GLY A 5 -21.91 15.24 23.61
CA GLY A 5 -22.65 16.49 23.88
C GLY A 5 -21.76 17.75 23.84
N SER A 6 -21.47 18.26 22.64
CA SER A 6 -21.41 19.70 22.22
C SER A 6 -20.53 20.72 23.03
N PRO A 7 -20.65 22.07 22.86
CA PRO A 7 -20.19 22.96 21.74
C PRO A 7 -19.51 24.29 22.23
N LEU A 8 -19.52 25.36 21.40
CA LEU A 8 -19.39 26.84 21.67
C LEU A 8 -17.98 27.45 21.42
N HIS A 9 -17.74 28.70 20.96
CA HIS A 9 -18.60 29.87 20.68
C HIS A 9 -17.88 31.03 19.94
N ALA A 10 -18.70 31.91 19.32
CA ALA A 10 -18.71 33.40 19.26
C ALA A 10 -17.43 34.21 18.89
N GLY A 11 -17.48 35.38 18.24
CA GLY A 11 -18.50 36.39 17.92
C GLY A 11 -17.80 37.68 17.41
N PRO A 12 -18.31 38.92 17.60
CA PRO A 12 -19.36 39.55 16.77
C PRO A 12 -19.13 41.05 16.40
N ALA A 13 -20.14 41.61 15.70
CA ALA A 13 -20.61 43.03 15.70
C ALA A 13 -19.89 44.04 14.76
N THR A 14 -20.49 45.04 14.08
CA THR A 14 -21.66 45.93 14.31
C THR A 14 -22.10 46.66 13.01
N HIS A 15 -23.41 46.87 12.80
CA HIS A 15 -24.03 47.97 11.98
C HIS A 15 -23.90 49.34 12.72
N PRO A 16 -24.45 50.54 12.32
CA PRO A 16 -25.44 50.89 11.27
C PRO A 16 -25.24 52.27 10.55
N HIS A 17 -26.13 52.59 9.57
CA HIS A 17 -26.87 53.87 9.36
C HIS A 17 -26.97 54.43 7.93
N ALA A 18 -28.20 54.88 7.63
CA ALA A 18 -28.63 56.05 6.81
C ALA A 18 -29.11 55.86 5.35
N HIS A 19 -30.38 56.26 5.16
CA HIS A 19 -31.19 56.48 3.94
C HIS A 19 -30.73 57.73 3.12
N PRO A 20 -31.53 58.28 2.16
CA PRO A 20 -32.01 57.80 0.85
C PRO A 20 -31.71 58.84 -0.29
N LEU A 21 -32.41 58.73 -1.43
CA LEU A 21 -32.64 59.72 -2.52
C LEU A 21 -31.74 59.61 -3.77
N PHE A 22 -32.35 59.32 -4.92
CA PHE A 22 -32.62 60.29 -6.02
C PHE A 22 -33.02 59.56 -7.31
N ALA A 23 -34.21 59.86 -7.82
CA ALA A 23 -34.55 59.73 -9.24
C ALA A 23 -34.07 60.99 -10.00
N PRO A 24 -33.91 60.92 -11.33
CA PRO A 24 -34.84 61.64 -12.21
C PRO A 24 -35.32 60.79 -13.41
N LEU A 25 -36.60 60.83 -13.82
CA LEU A 25 -37.21 61.72 -14.84
C LEU A 25 -36.59 61.58 -16.25
N LYS A 26 -37.28 61.63 -17.40
CA LYS A 26 -38.68 61.78 -17.89
C LYS A 26 -38.55 61.79 -19.43
N TYR A 27 -39.63 61.50 -20.17
CA TYR A 27 -40.23 62.29 -21.29
C TYR A 27 -41.26 61.38 -21.98
N SER A 28 -42.59 61.51 -21.78
CA SER A 28 -43.52 62.62 -22.00
C SER A 28 -44.22 62.55 -23.36
N ALA A 29 -45.51 62.17 -23.33
CA ALA A 29 -46.67 62.71 -24.04
C ALA A 29 -47.86 61.75 -23.73
N MET A 30 -48.89 62.01 -22.91
CA MET A 30 -49.76 63.18 -22.70
C MET A 30 -50.26 63.73 -24.06
N MET A 31 -51.54 63.90 -24.38
CA MET A 31 -52.67 64.32 -23.56
C MET A 31 -53.92 64.38 -24.47
N GLN A 32 -55.09 63.99 -23.94
CA GLN A 32 -56.49 64.35 -24.28
C GLN A 32 -57.34 63.09 -24.01
N LEU A 33 -58.26 63.01 -23.05
CA LEU A 33 -59.24 64.00 -22.59
C LEU A 33 -59.73 63.60 -21.18
N LEU A 34 -59.80 64.58 -20.28
CA LEU A 34 -60.35 64.49 -18.93
C LEU A 34 -61.54 65.46 -18.84
N VAL A 35 -62.43 65.18 -17.89
CA VAL A 35 -63.50 66.03 -17.32
C VAL A 35 -64.89 65.78 -17.92
N ILE A 36 -65.73 65.01 -17.22
CA ILE A 36 -66.94 65.45 -16.45
C ILE A 36 -67.21 64.33 -15.42
N ALA A 37 -66.67 64.42 -14.20
CA ALA A 37 -67.28 65.00 -13.00
C ALA A 37 -68.42 64.15 -12.38
N LEU A 38 -68.07 63.61 -11.21
CA LEU A 38 -68.87 62.94 -10.19
C LEU A 38 -69.92 63.90 -9.60
N ALA A 39 -71.21 63.52 -9.67
CA ALA A 39 -72.29 63.78 -8.70
C ALA A 39 -73.64 63.56 -9.41
N PRO A 40 -74.68 62.93 -8.84
CA PRO A 40 -74.78 62.30 -7.52
C PRO A 40 -75.43 60.89 -7.55
N ALA A 41 -75.06 60.07 -6.58
CA ALA A 41 -75.99 59.14 -5.97
C ALA A 41 -77.06 59.98 -5.25
N ILE A 42 -78.29 60.00 -5.77
CA ILE A 42 -79.61 60.07 -5.10
C ILE A 42 -80.62 59.98 -6.24
N LEU A 43 -80.99 58.76 -6.62
CA LEU A 43 -82.32 58.37 -7.10
C LEU A 43 -82.35 56.84 -7.06
N PHE A 44 -82.39 56.38 -5.81
CA PHE A 44 -82.96 55.12 -5.41
C PHE A 44 -84.30 54.89 -6.14
N ALA A 45 -84.54 53.65 -6.54
CA ALA A 45 -85.85 53.09 -6.87
C ALA A 45 -86.57 53.63 -8.12
N ALA A 46 -86.12 53.22 -9.32
CA ALA A 46 -87.00 52.84 -10.45
C ALA A 46 -86.17 52.37 -11.65
N ARG A 47 -85.75 51.10 -11.65
CA ARG A 47 -85.58 50.20 -12.81
C ARG A 47 -84.93 48.87 -12.38
N VAL A 48 -85.47 48.29 -11.31
CA VAL A 48 -85.50 46.83 -11.13
C VAL A 48 -86.72 46.36 -11.92
N GLN A 49 -86.61 46.32 -13.24
CA GLN A 49 -87.51 45.59 -14.14
C GLN A 49 -86.91 45.70 -15.54
N GLN A 50 -86.64 44.55 -16.18
CA GLN A 50 -85.99 44.36 -17.49
C GLN A 50 -84.46 44.29 -17.52
N ALA A 51 -83.92 43.29 -16.82
CA ALA A 51 -82.76 42.52 -17.30
C ALA A 51 -82.85 41.06 -16.84
N GLU A 52 -84.06 40.48 -16.90
CA GLU A 52 -84.30 39.02 -16.84
C GLU A 52 -84.84 38.55 -18.20
N VAL A 53 -84.12 38.83 -19.30
CA VAL A 53 -84.35 38.15 -20.59
C VAL A 53 -83.02 38.09 -21.35
N ALA A 54 -82.05 37.34 -20.83
CA ALA A 54 -80.90 36.86 -21.61
C ALA A 54 -80.21 35.61 -21.01
N SER A 55 -80.84 34.87 -20.09
CA SER A 55 -80.34 33.57 -19.61
C SER A 55 -81.27 32.39 -19.95
N SER A 56 -82.10 32.53 -20.99
CA SER A 56 -82.99 31.48 -21.49
C SER A 56 -82.82 31.25 -23.00
N ALA A 57 -81.57 31.14 -23.45
CA ALA A 57 -81.24 30.58 -24.77
C ALA A 57 -79.85 29.91 -24.77
N ALA A 58 -79.41 29.35 -23.64
CA ALA A 58 -78.37 28.33 -23.69
C ALA A 58 -79.01 27.07 -24.26
N ASN A 59 -79.03 26.99 -25.60
CA ASN A 59 -79.44 25.79 -26.32
C ASN A 59 -78.70 24.60 -25.69
N PRO A 60 -79.36 23.52 -25.27
CA PRO A 60 -78.70 22.35 -24.66
C PRO A 60 -77.50 21.87 -25.48
N ILE A 61 -77.57 22.03 -26.82
CA ILE A 61 -76.50 21.72 -27.78
C ILE A 61 -75.25 22.60 -27.59
N ARG A 62 -75.37 23.90 -27.26
CA ARG A 62 -74.19 24.73 -26.95
C ARG A 62 -73.47 24.26 -25.69
N LYS A 63 -74.19 23.69 -24.72
CA LYS A 63 -73.54 23.06 -23.55
C LYS A 63 -72.78 21.80 -23.95
N VAL A 64 -73.32 21.00 -24.87
CA VAL A 64 -72.65 19.81 -25.42
C VAL A 64 -71.44 20.19 -26.28
N VAL A 65 -71.55 21.22 -27.13
CA VAL A 65 -70.43 21.72 -27.94
C VAL A 65 -69.33 22.32 -27.06
N ASN A 66 -69.67 23.11 -26.04
CA ASN A 66 -68.68 23.62 -25.08
C ASN A 66 -68.03 22.47 -24.29
N LEU A 67 -68.79 21.44 -23.91
CA LEU A 67 -68.24 20.25 -23.25
C LEU A 67 -67.26 19.51 -24.17
N LEU A 68 -67.58 19.34 -25.46
CA LEU A 68 -66.69 18.71 -26.44
C LEU A 68 -65.44 19.55 -26.72
N GLN A 69 -65.55 20.88 -26.73
CA GLN A 69 -64.41 21.80 -26.82
C GLN A 69 -63.52 21.73 -25.57
N ASP A 70 -64.11 21.66 -24.38
CA ASP A 70 -63.38 21.46 -23.12
C ASP A 70 -62.71 20.08 -23.07
N MET A 71 -63.35 19.04 -23.62
CA MET A 71 -62.73 17.71 -23.79
C MET A 71 -61.56 17.76 -24.78
N GLN A 72 -61.70 18.45 -25.91
CA GLN A 72 -60.59 18.65 -26.86
C GLN A 72 -59.40 19.37 -26.21
N ALA A 73 -59.66 20.40 -25.40
CA ALA A 73 -58.63 21.13 -24.65
C ALA A 73 -57.96 20.25 -23.57
N LYS A 74 -58.72 19.37 -22.91
CA LYS A 74 -58.16 18.41 -21.95
C LYS A 74 -57.32 17.34 -22.61
N VAL A 75 -57.80 16.74 -23.71
CA VAL A 75 -57.08 15.70 -24.46
C VAL A 75 -55.77 16.24 -25.06
N THR A 76 -55.73 17.51 -25.47
CA THR A 76 -54.50 18.17 -25.92
C THR A 76 -53.53 18.43 -24.77
N ALA A 77 -54.00 18.93 -23.62
CA ALA A 77 -53.17 19.13 -22.43
C ALA A 77 -52.63 17.81 -21.85
N GLU A 78 -53.41 16.74 -21.86
CA GLU A 78 -52.97 15.38 -21.50
C GLU A 78 -51.91 14.86 -22.48
N GLY A 79 -52.02 15.23 -23.77
CA GLY A 79 -51.02 14.90 -24.78
C GLY A 79 -49.67 15.57 -24.58
N GLU A 80 -49.65 16.86 -24.22
CA GLU A 80 -48.42 17.60 -23.93
C GLU A 80 -47.69 17.02 -22.70
N LYS A 81 -48.44 16.69 -21.63
CA LYS A 81 -47.86 16.06 -20.43
C LYS A 81 -47.27 14.67 -20.69
N GLU A 82 -48.00 13.83 -21.41
CA GLU A 82 -47.48 12.50 -21.78
C GLU A 82 -46.26 12.58 -22.71
N GLU A 83 -46.18 13.61 -23.57
CA GLU A 83 -45.01 13.86 -24.41
C GLU A 83 -43.79 14.27 -23.57
N GLU A 84 -43.95 15.17 -22.59
CA GLU A 84 -42.87 15.52 -21.66
C GLU A 84 -42.38 14.32 -20.84
N LEU A 85 -43.29 13.48 -20.33
CA LEU A 85 -42.92 12.26 -19.61
C LEU A 85 -42.20 11.25 -20.50
N TYR A 86 -42.64 11.11 -21.75
CA TYR A 86 -41.98 10.24 -22.73
C TYR A 86 -40.57 10.75 -23.06
N GLU A 87 -40.38 12.05 -23.26
CA GLU A 87 -39.05 12.62 -23.50
C GLU A 87 -38.10 12.40 -22.32
N LYS A 88 -38.59 12.58 -21.07
CA LYS A 88 -37.84 12.24 -19.85
C LYS A 88 -37.46 10.76 -19.81
N PHE A 89 -38.41 9.86 -20.10
CA PHE A 89 -38.14 8.42 -20.16
C PHE A 89 -37.06 8.06 -21.19
N MET A 90 -37.17 8.64 -22.39
CA MET A 90 -36.23 8.38 -23.47
C MET A 90 -34.85 8.97 -23.20
N CYS A 91 -34.77 10.06 -22.43
CA CYS A 91 -33.50 10.57 -21.91
C CYS A 91 -32.83 9.53 -21.00
N TYR A 92 -33.56 9.01 -20.00
CA TYR A 92 -33.09 7.93 -19.11
C TYR A 92 -32.63 6.69 -19.90
N CYS A 93 -33.42 6.26 -20.88
CA CYS A 93 -33.06 5.16 -21.77
C CYS A 93 -31.74 5.40 -22.52
N LYS A 94 -31.53 6.60 -23.06
CA LYS A 94 -30.32 6.94 -23.84
C LYS A 94 -29.09 7.10 -22.97
N THR A 95 -29.21 7.75 -21.80
CA THR A 95 -28.08 7.93 -20.87
C THR A 95 -27.71 6.59 -20.25
N GLY A 96 -28.70 5.86 -19.71
CA GLY A 96 -28.49 4.56 -19.08
C GLY A 96 -27.87 3.54 -20.04
N SER A 97 -28.38 3.43 -21.27
CA SER A 97 -27.78 2.53 -22.28
C SER A 97 -26.36 2.95 -22.69
N GLY A 98 -26.08 4.25 -22.80
CA GLY A 98 -24.75 4.77 -23.11
C GLY A 98 -23.73 4.45 -22.02
N ASP A 99 -24.06 4.72 -20.77
CA ASP A 99 -23.19 4.48 -19.61
C ASP A 99 -22.94 2.98 -19.39
N LEU A 100 -23.98 2.16 -19.54
CA LEU A 100 -23.83 0.71 -19.43
C LEU A 100 -22.98 0.14 -20.57
N THR A 101 -23.18 0.60 -21.81
CA THR A 101 -22.37 0.17 -22.95
C THR A 101 -20.89 0.52 -22.75
N ALA A 102 -20.60 1.71 -22.23
CA ALA A 102 -19.24 2.13 -21.92
C ALA A 102 -18.60 1.26 -20.82
N THR A 103 -19.36 0.96 -19.77
CA THR A 103 -18.92 0.08 -18.66
C THR A 103 -18.66 -1.35 -19.15
N ILE A 104 -19.57 -1.93 -19.93
CA ILE A 104 -19.42 -3.25 -20.54
C ILE A 104 -18.19 -3.28 -21.46
N SER A 105 -17.98 -2.25 -22.29
CA SER A 105 -16.80 -2.17 -23.16
C SER A 105 -15.51 -2.11 -22.35
N SER A 106 -15.46 -1.32 -21.28
CA SER A 106 -14.29 -1.25 -20.40
C SER A 106 -14.01 -2.60 -19.74
N ALA A 107 -15.04 -3.22 -19.14
CA ALA A 107 -14.92 -4.52 -18.50
C ALA A 107 -14.47 -5.61 -19.49
N THR A 108 -15.02 -5.64 -20.70
CA THR A 108 -14.65 -6.59 -21.77
C THR A 108 -13.17 -6.45 -22.18
N THR A 109 -12.61 -5.24 -22.11
CA THR A 109 -11.16 -5.03 -22.35
C THR A 109 -10.28 -5.39 -21.16
N LYS A 110 -10.77 -5.20 -19.93
CA LYS A 110 -10.02 -5.48 -18.70
C LYS A 110 -9.89 -6.97 -18.41
N VAL A 111 -10.95 -7.76 -18.60
CA VAL A 111 -10.94 -9.22 -18.34
C VAL A 111 -9.75 -9.95 -19.00
N PRO A 112 -9.49 -9.83 -20.32
CA PRO A 112 -8.35 -10.51 -20.94
C PRO A 112 -6.99 -9.95 -20.51
N ALA A 113 -6.92 -8.67 -20.12
CA ALA A 113 -5.69 -8.06 -19.60
C ALA A 113 -5.34 -8.66 -18.23
N VAL A 114 -6.30 -8.69 -17.29
CA VAL A 114 -6.13 -9.29 -15.96
C VAL A 114 -5.81 -10.78 -16.07
N GLN A 115 -6.44 -11.49 -17.00
CA GLN A 115 -6.13 -12.91 -17.24
C GLN A 115 -4.69 -13.12 -17.73
N SER A 116 -4.21 -12.27 -18.64
CA SER A 116 -2.82 -12.30 -19.11
C SER A 116 -1.82 -12.00 -17.98
N ASP A 117 -2.15 -11.06 -17.09
CA ASP A 117 -1.33 -10.71 -15.94
C ASP A 117 -1.29 -11.83 -14.88
N ILE A 118 -2.40 -12.54 -14.67
CA ILE A 118 -2.45 -13.75 -13.84
C ILE A 118 -1.50 -14.81 -14.38
N GLU A 119 -1.58 -15.13 -15.68
CA GLU A 119 -0.71 -16.14 -16.31
C GLU A 119 0.78 -15.75 -16.21
N ALA A 120 1.10 -14.49 -16.47
CA ALA A 120 2.45 -13.95 -16.34
C ALA A 120 2.97 -14.06 -14.90
N THR A 121 2.14 -13.74 -13.91
CA THR A 121 2.49 -13.80 -12.49
C THR A 121 2.62 -15.24 -11.99
N GLU A 122 1.76 -16.15 -12.44
CA GLU A 122 1.89 -17.60 -12.17
C GLU A 122 3.20 -18.17 -12.75
N GLY A 123 3.57 -17.76 -13.96
CA GLY A 123 4.86 -18.11 -14.57
C GLY A 123 6.05 -17.63 -13.74
N LYS A 124 6.04 -16.37 -13.30
CA LYS A 124 7.07 -15.80 -12.41
C LYS A 124 7.13 -16.53 -11.06
N LEU A 125 5.98 -16.88 -10.49
CA LEU A 125 5.88 -17.63 -9.25
C LEU A 125 6.49 -19.03 -9.40
N ALA A 126 6.22 -19.72 -10.50
CA ALA A 126 6.81 -21.02 -10.80
C ALA A 126 8.34 -20.92 -10.92
N GLN A 127 8.85 -19.94 -11.65
CA GLN A 127 10.29 -19.69 -11.78
C GLN A 127 10.93 -19.38 -10.42
N THR A 128 10.32 -18.50 -9.62
CA THR A 128 10.85 -18.11 -8.31
C THR A 128 10.89 -19.28 -7.34
N LYS A 129 9.91 -20.20 -7.40
CA LYS A 129 9.94 -21.47 -6.64
C LYS A 129 11.10 -22.38 -7.05
N LEU A 130 11.43 -22.45 -8.34
CA LEU A 130 12.60 -23.21 -8.83
C LEU A 130 13.91 -22.59 -8.35
N ASP A 131 14.04 -21.26 -8.46
CA ASP A 131 15.21 -20.55 -7.98
C ASP A 131 15.40 -20.69 -6.46
N LEU A 132 14.31 -20.68 -5.68
CA LEU A 132 14.35 -20.90 -4.24
C LEU A 132 14.90 -22.30 -3.92
N LYS A 133 14.43 -23.33 -4.62
CA LYS A 133 14.95 -24.70 -4.45
C LYS A 133 16.45 -24.77 -4.79
N LYS A 134 16.87 -24.11 -5.88
CA LYS A 134 18.28 -24.04 -6.27
C LYS A 134 19.13 -23.34 -5.19
N ALA A 135 18.69 -22.18 -4.70
CA ALA A 135 19.39 -21.46 -3.62
C ALA A 135 19.50 -22.27 -2.33
N GLN A 136 18.46 -23.06 -1.98
CA GLN A 136 18.51 -23.99 -0.84
C GLN A 136 19.52 -25.12 -1.05
N GLN A 137 19.59 -25.68 -2.26
CA GLN A 137 20.57 -26.71 -2.62
C GLN A 137 22.00 -26.15 -2.56
N ASP A 138 22.23 -24.98 -3.16
CA ASP A 138 23.54 -24.31 -3.18
C ASP A 138 23.98 -23.98 -1.75
N ARG A 139 23.07 -23.52 -0.88
CA ARG A 139 23.38 -23.26 0.54
C ARG A 139 23.77 -24.54 1.28
N SER A 140 23.08 -25.65 1.01
CA SER A 140 23.39 -26.95 1.60
C SER A 140 24.76 -27.46 1.14
N ALA A 141 25.04 -27.38 -0.17
CA ALA A 141 26.31 -27.75 -0.76
C ALA A 141 27.46 -26.90 -0.19
N ALA A 142 27.28 -25.59 -0.05
CA ALA A 142 28.27 -24.71 0.56
C ALA A 142 28.57 -25.09 2.02
N LYS A 143 27.55 -25.40 2.82
CA LYS A 143 27.74 -25.88 4.20
C LYS A 143 28.46 -27.23 4.27
N SER A 144 28.15 -28.16 3.36
CA SER A 144 28.86 -29.45 3.27
C SER A 144 30.34 -29.23 2.94
N ALA A 145 30.63 -28.39 1.94
CA ALA A 145 31.99 -28.06 1.54
C ALA A 145 32.80 -27.40 2.68
N MET A 146 32.16 -26.53 3.48
CA MET A 146 32.78 -25.98 4.69
C MET A 146 33.11 -27.08 5.72
N GLY A 147 32.22 -28.04 5.93
CA GLY A 147 32.46 -29.16 6.84
C GLY A 147 33.58 -30.09 6.38
N GLU A 148 33.62 -30.41 5.08
CA GLU A 148 34.70 -31.21 4.47
C GLU A 148 36.05 -30.50 4.56
N ALA A 149 36.09 -29.21 4.25
CA ALA A 149 37.29 -28.39 4.40
C ALA A 149 37.78 -28.33 5.86
N THR A 150 36.86 -28.20 6.82
CA THR A 150 37.20 -28.23 8.25
C THR A 150 37.82 -29.57 8.64
N SER A 151 37.21 -30.69 8.23
CA SER A 151 37.71 -32.02 8.55
C SER A 151 39.07 -32.33 7.90
N LEU A 152 39.29 -31.87 6.67
CA LEU A 152 40.58 -31.98 5.99
C LEU A 152 41.64 -31.17 6.76
N ARG A 153 41.31 -29.95 7.16
CA ARG A 153 42.23 -29.06 7.87
C ARG A 153 42.62 -29.60 9.24
N GLU A 154 41.69 -30.22 9.97
CA GLU A 154 41.98 -30.90 11.24
C GLU A 154 42.97 -32.06 11.06
N LYS A 155 42.85 -32.83 9.98
CA LYS A 155 43.78 -33.92 9.66
C LYS A 155 45.16 -33.41 9.29
N GLU A 156 45.24 -32.37 8.47
CA GLU A 156 46.50 -31.73 8.08
C GLU A 156 47.21 -31.10 9.28
N ALA A 157 46.49 -30.35 10.12
CA ALA A 157 47.04 -29.73 11.32
C ALA A 157 47.55 -30.78 12.33
N SER A 158 46.84 -31.91 12.46
CA SER A 158 47.27 -33.04 13.29
C SER A 158 48.53 -33.71 12.75
N ALA A 159 48.61 -33.94 11.44
CA ALA A 159 49.79 -34.50 10.79
C ALA A 159 51.00 -33.58 10.94
N PHE A 160 50.83 -32.27 10.72
CA PHE A 160 51.87 -31.27 10.92
C PHE A 160 52.32 -31.20 12.39
N ALA A 161 51.40 -31.27 13.35
CA ALA A 161 51.76 -31.29 14.77
C ALA A 161 52.63 -32.51 15.14
N ALA A 162 52.31 -33.68 14.59
CA ALA A 162 53.13 -34.88 14.75
C ALA A 162 54.51 -34.73 14.10
N GLU A 163 54.55 -34.25 12.85
CA GLU A 163 55.79 -34.01 12.10
C GLU A 163 56.69 -32.98 12.82
N LYS A 164 56.12 -31.86 13.29
CA LYS A 164 56.83 -30.84 14.06
C LYS A 164 57.41 -31.39 15.37
N ALA A 165 56.67 -32.26 16.06
CA ALA A 165 57.14 -32.92 17.28
C ALA A 165 58.31 -33.88 16.98
N GLU A 166 58.24 -34.64 15.87
CA GLU A 166 59.32 -35.50 15.42
C GLU A 166 60.58 -34.69 15.02
N TYR A 167 60.43 -33.63 14.23
CA TYR A 167 61.55 -32.73 13.91
C TYR A 167 62.18 -32.14 15.18
N GLY A 168 61.36 -31.67 16.12
CA GLY A 168 61.86 -31.12 17.40
C GLY A 168 62.63 -32.14 18.23
N ALA A 169 62.12 -33.37 18.34
CA ALA A 169 62.81 -34.45 19.03
C ALA A 169 64.14 -34.84 18.34
N ASN A 170 64.14 -34.88 17.00
CA ASN A 170 65.30 -35.22 16.20
C ASN A 170 66.39 -34.13 16.27
N ILE A 171 66.03 -32.86 16.10
CA ILE A 171 66.94 -31.71 16.24
C ILE A 171 67.50 -31.65 17.66
N GLY A 172 66.67 -31.87 18.68
CA GLY A 172 67.12 -31.95 20.08
C GLY A 172 68.16 -33.05 20.30
N ALA A 173 67.94 -34.24 19.73
CA ALA A 173 68.90 -35.35 19.81
C ALA A 173 70.21 -35.06 19.07
N ILE A 174 70.15 -34.44 17.88
CA ILE A 174 71.33 -34.00 17.11
C ILE A 174 72.14 -32.97 17.91
N ASN A 175 71.48 -31.95 18.48
CA ASN A 175 72.14 -30.91 19.26
C ASN A 175 72.82 -31.47 20.52
N GLN A 176 72.19 -32.44 21.19
CA GLN A 176 72.80 -33.15 22.32
C GLN A 176 74.03 -33.97 21.88
N ALA A 177 73.99 -34.61 20.71
CA ALA A 177 75.14 -35.32 20.16
C ALA A 177 76.30 -34.40 19.83
N VAL A 178 76.03 -33.30 19.12
CA VAL A 178 77.04 -32.29 18.77
C VAL A 178 77.69 -31.72 20.05
N ALA A 179 76.90 -31.44 21.09
CA ALA A 179 77.40 -30.94 22.37
C ALA A 179 78.24 -31.99 23.14
N ALA A 180 77.85 -33.26 23.13
CA ALA A 180 78.61 -34.32 23.81
C ALA A 180 79.91 -34.68 23.07
N LEU A 181 79.90 -34.68 21.73
CA LEU A 181 81.06 -34.98 20.89
C LEU A 181 82.10 -33.86 20.90
N SER A 182 81.65 -32.59 20.89
CA SER A 182 82.57 -31.44 21.01
C SER A 182 83.27 -31.35 22.36
N LYS A 183 82.66 -31.89 23.43
CA LYS A 183 83.26 -31.99 24.77
C LYS A 183 84.08 -33.27 25.00
N GLY A 184 84.23 -34.13 23.98
CA GLY A 184 84.99 -35.39 24.09
C GLY A 184 84.32 -36.49 24.92
N MET A 185 83.02 -36.38 25.22
CA MET A 185 82.26 -37.32 26.07
C MET A 185 81.53 -38.40 25.24
N SER A 186 82.16 -38.91 24.19
CA SER A 186 81.55 -39.85 23.24
C SER A 186 81.04 -41.15 23.89
N GLY A 187 81.78 -41.68 24.87
CA GLY A 187 81.41 -42.93 25.56
C GLY A 187 80.14 -42.83 26.41
N SER A 188 79.92 -41.69 27.08
CA SER A 188 78.71 -41.47 27.90
C SER A 188 77.49 -41.17 27.03
N PHE A 189 77.69 -40.45 25.91
CA PHE A 189 76.62 -40.12 24.97
C PHE A 189 75.98 -41.37 24.34
N LEU A 190 76.77 -42.37 23.95
CA LEU A 190 76.29 -43.60 23.32
C LEU A 190 75.34 -44.43 24.19
N GLN A 191 75.30 -44.16 25.51
CA GLN A 191 74.37 -44.79 26.46
C GLN A 191 73.07 -43.98 26.66
N THR A 192 72.97 -42.78 26.10
CA THR A 192 71.79 -41.91 26.25
C THR A 192 70.67 -42.27 25.26
N ARG A 193 69.44 -41.86 25.60
CA ARG A 193 68.28 -42.00 24.72
C ARG A 193 68.42 -41.20 23.42
N ALA A 194 69.13 -40.08 23.42
CA ALA A 194 69.43 -39.29 22.23
C ALA A 194 70.29 -40.07 21.21
N ALA A 195 71.25 -40.87 21.68
CA ALA A 195 72.04 -41.72 20.81
C ALA A 195 71.21 -42.86 20.18
N GLN A 196 70.18 -43.36 20.88
CA GLN A 196 69.24 -44.34 20.31
C GLN A 196 68.36 -43.73 19.21
N ILE A 197 67.84 -42.52 19.44
CA ILE A 197 67.04 -41.76 18.46
C ILE A 197 67.87 -41.47 17.20
N LEU A 198 69.13 -41.04 17.35
CA LEU A 198 70.04 -40.81 16.22
C LEU A 198 70.36 -42.08 15.45
N ARG A 199 70.50 -43.22 16.13
CA ARG A 199 70.75 -44.51 15.49
C ARG A 199 69.56 -44.92 14.62
N GLN A 200 68.35 -44.66 15.08
CA GLN A 200 67.12 -44.93 14.34
C GLN A 200 66.95 -43.94 13.16
N LEU A 201 67.28 -42.66 13.36
CA LEU A 201 67.28 -41.63 12.32
C LEU A 201 68.29 -41.91 11.20
N ALA A 202 69.51 -42.31 11.56
CA ALA A 202 70.57 -42.64 10.61
C ALA A 202 70.29 -43.91 9.81
N LEU A 203 69.48 -44.83 10.34
CA LEU A 203 68.98 -46.00 9.59
C LEU A 203 67.78 -45.66 8.70
N GLY A 204 66.94 -44.70 9.11
CA GLY A 204 65.73 -44.31 8.39
C GLY A 204 65.92 -43.33 7.22
N LYS A 205 66.86 -42.36 7.32
CA LYS A 205 67.02 -41.30 6.30
C LYS A 205 67.74 -41.79 5.03
N GLN A 206 66.98 -42.04 3.96
CA GLN A 206 67.47 -42.42 2.61
C GLN A 206 68.30 -41.32 1.92
N ASP A 207 68.08 -40.05 2.25
CA ASP A 207 68.71 -38.90 1.57
C ASP A 207 70.13 -38.55 2.05
N MET A 208 70.76 -39.39 2.87
CA MET A 208 72.15 -39.20 3.31
C MET A 208 73.11 -39.95 2.37
N LEU A 209 74.26 -39.35 2.05
CA LEU A 209 75.32 -40.04 1.32
C LEU A 209 75.66 -41.35 2.04
N ASP A 210 75.72 -42.45 1.29
CA ASP A 210 75.89 -43.80 1.85
C ASP A 210 77.17 -43.91 2.69
N VAL A 211 78.20 -43.15 2.30
CA VAL A 211 79.47 -43.00 3.03
C VAL A 211 79.28 -42.36 4.41
N ASP A 212 78.50 -41.28 4.50
CA ASP A 212 78.24 -40.54 5.74
C ASP A 212 77.33 -41.32 6.68
N ARG A 213 76.34 -42.02 6.10
CA ARG A 213 75.48 -42.96 6.82
C ARG A 213 76.30 -44.08 7.44
N GLN A 214 77.19 -44.70 6.67
CA GLN A 214 78.00 -45.81 7.14
C GLN A 214 79.02 -45.36 8.19
N ALA A 215 79.56 -44.14 8.07
CA ALA A 215 80.41 -43.51 9.09
C ALA A 215 79.64 -43.24 10.39
N LEU A 216 78.41 -42.72 10.33
CA LEU A 216 77.54 -42.47 11.48
C LEU A 216 77.10 -43.77 12.16
N VAL A 217 76.68 -44.78 11.39
CA VAL A 217 76.28 -46.08 11.93
C VAL A 217 77.48 -46.81 12.53
N ALA A 218 78.66 -46.77 11.90
CA ALA A 218 79.88 -47.33 12.47
C ALA A 218 80.25 -46.67 13.80
N PHE A 219 80.15 -45.34 13.89
CA PHE A 219 80.38 -44.60 15.13
C PHE A 219 79.35 -44.92 16.22
N LEU A 220 78.06 -45.00 15.87
CA LEU A 220 76.99 -45.28 16.80
C LEU A 220 76.91 -46.75 17.23
N SER A 221 77.50 -47.66 16.45
CA SER A 221 77.55 -49.11 16.75
C SER A 221 78.87 -49.58 17.35
N SER A 222 79.95 -48.78 17.28
CA SER A 222 81.23 -49.13 17.90
C SER A 222 81.10 -49.15 19.42
N LYS A 223 80.94 -50.36 19.96
CA LYS A 223 80.81 -50.63 21.38
C LYS A 223 82.20 -50.61 21.99
N GLN A 224 82.64 -49.43 22.43
CA GLN A 224 83.59 -49.23 23.52
C GLN A 224 84.82 -50.18 23.50
N GLU A 225 85.76 -49.95 22.59
CA GLU A 225 87.17 -50.30 22.84
C GLU A 225 88.02 -49.03 22.83
N MET A 226 88.87 -48.96 23.85
CA MET A 226 89.45 -47.76 24.43
C MET A 226 90.51 -47.11 23.53
N GLY A 227 90.51 -45.77 23.47
CA GLY A 227 91.75 -45.01 23.31
C GLY A 227 91.73 -43.83 22.35
N TYR A 228 91.13 -43.94 21.17
CA TYR A 228 91.21 -42.87 20.17
C TYR A 228 90.14 -43.03 19.10
N VAL A 229 89.24 -42.03 18.95
CA VAL A 229 88.31 -41.95 17.81
C VAL A 229 88.76 -40.80 16.89
N PRO A 230 89.64 -41.04 15.90
CA PRO A 230 90.16 -39.99 15.01
C PRO A 230 89.12 -39.37 14.05
N LYS A 231 87.83 -39.74 14.15
CA LYS A 231 86.76 -39.26 13.26
C LYS A 231 85.69 -38.41 13.93
N SER A 232 85.87 -38.01 15.20
CA SER A 232 84.84 -37.24 15.92
C SER A 232 84.54 -35.87 15.29
N VAL A 233 85.53 -35.21 14.70
CA VAL A 233 85.36 -33.88 14.06
C VAL A 233 84.53 -33.98 12.77
N GLU A 234 84.78 -34.99 11.95
CA GLU A 234 84.04 -35.27 10.71
C GLU A 234 82.58 -35.65 11.02
N VAL A 235 82.36 -36.50 12.02
CA VAL A 235 81.01 -36.89 12.48
C VAL A 235 80.24 -35.71 13.08
N VAL A 236 80.91 -34.79 13.78
CA VAL A 236 80.28 -33.54 14.26
C VAL A 236 79.86 -32.63 13.10
N GLY A 237 80.66 -32.57 12.03
CA GLY A 237 80.32 -31.83 10.81
C GLY A 237 79.04 -32.37 10.16
N ILE A 238 78.97 -33.69 9.93
CA ILE A 238 77.81 -34.36 9.35
C ILE A 238 76.56 -34.17 10.24
N LEU A 239 76.70 -34.29 11.56
CA LEU A 239 75.58 -34.07 12.49
C LEU A 239 75.08 -32.62 12.48
N LYS A 240 75.97 -31.63 12.36
CA LYS A 240 75.57 -30.23 12.20
C LYS A 240 74.84 -29.99 10.90
N GLU A 241 75.36 -30.48 9.78
CA GLU A 241 74.69 -30.37 8.48
C GLU A 241 73.31 -31.04 8.47
N MET A 242 73.20 -32.21 9.13
CA MET A 242 71.91 -32.88 9.30
C MET A 242 70.95 -32.09 10.21
N GLY A 243 71.47 -31.44 11.25
CA GLY A 243 70.73 -30.53 12.12
C GLY A 243 70.20 -29.32 11.32
N ASP A 244 71.08 -28.62 10.60
CA ASP A 244 70.74 -27.47 9.77
C ASP A 244 69.72 -27.83 8.68
N THR A 245 69.85 -29.00 8.07
CA THR A 245 68.90 -29.50 7.06
C THR A 245 67.53 -29.83 7.68
N MET A 246 67.50 -30.37 8.90
CA MET A 246 66.24 -30.61 9.62
C MET A 246 65.59 -29.33 10.15
N GLU A 247 66.38 -28.36 10.58
CA GLU A 247 65.88 -27.02 10.94
C GLU A 247 65.28 -26.32 9.74
N LYS A 248 65.92 -26.39 8.57
CA LYS A 248 65.34 -25.92 7.30
C LYS A 248 64.04 -26.66 6.95
N GLY A 249 64.03 -27.99 7.04
CA GLY A 249 62.81 -28.77 6.80
C GLY A 249 61.65 -28.43 7.74
N LEU A 250 61.93 -28.20 9.03
CA LEU A 250 60.94 -27.72 10.00
C LEU A 250 60.43 -26.32 9.61
N ALA A 251 61.34 -25.41 9.24
CA ALA A 251 60.97 -24.06 8.80
C ALA A 251 60.10 -24.09 7.55
N ASP A 252 60.46 -24.90 6.54
CA ASP A 252 59.70 -25.08 5.30
C ASP A 252 58.32 -25.69 5.58
N ALA A 253 58.25 -26.73 6.43
CA ALA A 253 56.99 -27.35 6.85
C ALA A 253 56.09 -26.37 7.64
N THR A 254 56.69 -25.51 8.46
CA THR A 254 55.94 -24.47 9.20
C THR A 254 55.42 -23.41 8.24
N ALA A 255 56.22 -22.99 7.26
CA ALA A 255 55.79 -22.03 6.25
C ALA A 255 54.65 -22.58 5.37
N THR A 256 54.70 -23.86 4.97
CA THR A 256 53.61 -24.50 4.22
C THR A 256 52.34 -24.64 5.06
N GLU A 257 52.46 -25.00 6.34
CA GLU A 257 51.31 -25.05 7.26
C GLU A 257 50.66 -23.67 7.46
N GLU A 258 51.46 -22.61 7.65
CA GLU A 258 50.95 -21.24 7.78
C GLU A 258 50.22 -20.78 6.50
N ALA A 259 50.76 -21.13 5.33
CA ALA A 259 50.12 -20.84 4.04
C ALA A 259 48.81 -21.61 3.86
N ALA A 260 48.77 -22.89 4.24
CA ALA A 260 47.56 -23.71 4.22
C ALA A 260 46.49 -23.18 5.20
N ALA A 261 46.89 -22.77 6.41
CA ALA A 261 46.01 -22.17 7.39
C ALA A 261 45.39 -20.85 6.90
N LYS A 262 46.17 -19.99 6.24
CA LYS A 262 45.66 -18.75 5.62
C LYS A 262 44.67 -19.05 4.49
N SER A 263 45.01 -19.95 3.59
CA SER A 263 44.13 -20.37 2.48
C SER A 263 42.80 -20.93 2.98
N TYR A 264 42.84 -21.72 4.06
CA TYR A 264 41.64 -22.23 4.73
C TYR A 264 40.78 -21.10 5.34
N GLN A 265 41.40 -20.14 6.03
CA GLN A 265 40.66 -18.99 6.59
C GLN A 265 39.97 -18.17 5.50
N GLU A 266 40.66 -17.92 4.38
CA GLU A 266 40.10 -17.21 3.23
C GLU A 266 38.94 -17.98 2.58
N LEU A 267 39.10 -19.31 2.39
CA LEU A 267 38.04 -20.19 1.88
C LEU A 267 36.81 -20.15 2.80
N MET A 268 37.00 -20.28 4.11
CA MET A 268 35.93 -20.27 5.09
C MET A 268 35.23 -18.91 5.17
N ALA A 269 35.98 -17.81 5.07
CA ALA A 269 35.41 -16.48 5.00
C ALA A 269 34.55 -16.30 3.74
N ALA A 270 35.06 -16.69 2.57
CA ALA A 270 34.32 -16.64 1.30
C ALA A 270 33.05 -17.49 1.34
N LYS A 271 33.15 -18.74 1.82
CA LYS A 271 32.00 -19.66 1.95
C LYS A 271 30.98 -19.17 2.98
N THR A 272 31.42 -18.54 4.06
CA THR A 272 30.51 -17.91 5.04
C THR A 272 29.72 -16.77 4.40
N LYS A 273 30.38 -15.90 3.62
CA LYS A 273 29.69 -14.84 2.87
C LYS A 273 28.72 -15.41 1.84
N GLU A 274 29.09 -16.48 1.14
CA GLU A 274 28.22 -17.20 0.21
C GLU A 274 26.96 -17.74 0.92
N VAL A 275 27.11 -18.40 2.07
CA VAL A 275 25.98 -18.92 2.87
C VAL A 275 25.06 -17.79 3.37
N GLN A 276 25.62 -16.66 3.78
CA GLN A 276 24.85 -15.49 4.22
C GLN A 276 24.06 -14.86 3.05
N ALA A 277 24.70 -14.69 1.90
CA ALA A 277 24.06 -14.18 0.68
C ALA A 277 22.94 -15.12 0.22
N LEU A 278 23.17 -16.43 0.19
CA LEU A 278 22.16 -17.42 -0.16
C LEU A 278 21.01 -17.46 0.85
N THR A 279 21.29 -17.26 2.15
CA THR A 279 20.24 -17.19 3.18
C THR A 279 19.34 -15.99 2.96
N SER A 280 19.94 -14.81 2.73
CA SER A 280 19.18 -13.57 2.44
C SER A 280 18.36 -13.72 1.15
N ALA A 281 18.93 -14.34 0.12
CA ALA A 281 18.22 -14.61 -1.13
C ALA A 281 17.05 -15.60 -0.96
N ILE A 282 17.18 -16.61 -0.09
CA ILE A 282 16.09 -17.54 0.24
C ILE A 282 14.96 -16.80 0.96
N GLU A 283 15.27 -15.94 1.93
CA GLU A 283 14.28 -15.14 2.66
C GLU A 283 13.51 -14.23 1.68
N ALA A 284 14.22 -13.45 0.86
CA ALA A 284 13.62 -12.57 -0.15
C ALA A 284 12.78 -13.33 -1.18
N LYS A 285 13.24 -14.49 -1.67
CA LYS A 285 12.43 -15.32 -2.60
C LYS A 285 11.20 -15.91 -1.91
N THR A 286 11.28 -16.22 -0.62
CA THR A 286 10.15 -16.75 0.14
C THR A 286 9.06 -15.68 0.33
N THR A 287 9.45 -14.44 0.65
CA THR A 287 8.51 -13.32 0.74
C THR A 287 7.86 -13.02 -0.60
N GLN A 288 8.66 -12.93 -1.68
CA GLN A 288 8.16 -12.73 -3.04
C GLN A 288 7.15 -13.81 -3.47
N ILE A 289 7.40 -15.09 -3.14
CA ILE A 289 6.44 -16.17 -3.42
C ILE A 289 5.13 -15.96 -2.67
N GLY A 290 5.19 -15.50 -1.41
CA GLY A 290 4.01 -15.18 -0.61
C GLY A 290 3.21 -14.02 -1.22
N GLU A 291 3.88 -12.92 -1.54
CA GLU A 291 3.28 -11.72 -2.14
C GLU A 291 2.64 -12.02 -3.49
N MET A 292 3.37 -12.69 -4.40
CA MET A 292 2.82 -13.11 -5.70
C MET A 292 1.65 -14.07 -5.52
N GLY A 293 1.70 -14.96 -4.52
CA GLY A 293 0.61 -15.88 -4.21
C GLY A 293 -0.67 -15.14 -3.81
N VAL A 294 -0.56 -14.12 -2.94
CA VAL A 294 -1.68 -13.26 -2.54
C VAL A 294 -2.18 -12.43 -3.72
N ALA A 295 -1.28 -11.85 -4.52
CA ALA A 295 -1.64 -11.07 -5.70
C ALA A 295 -2.42 -11.89 -6.73
N ILE A 296 -2.02 -13.12 -6.99
CA ILE A 296 -2.75 -14.03 -7.90
C ILE A 296 -4.16 -14.31 -7.39
N VAL A 297 -4.34 -14.54 -6.09
CA VAL A 297 -5.67 -14.78 -5.52
C VAL A 297 -6.55 -13.54 -5.66
N ARG A 298 -6.02 -12.35 -5.34
CA ARG A 298 -6.76 -11.08 -5.51
C ARG A 298 -7.17 -10.85 -6.96
N MET A 299 -6.23 -10.98 -7.91
CA MET A 299 -6.55 -10.83 -9.33
C MET A 299 -7.61 -11.84 -9.81
N LYS A 300 -7.63 -13.06 -9.26
CA LYS A 300 -8.65 -14.06 -9.60
C LYS A 300 -10.02 -13.72 -9.01
N GLU A 301 -10.06 -13.17 -7.80
CA GLU A 301 -11.29 -12.65 -7.18
C GLU A 301 -11.81 -11.46 -8.01
N ASP A 302 -10.96 -10.48 -8.32
CA ASP A 302 -11.31 -9.32 -9.15
C ASP A 302 -11.82 -9.73 -10.54
N LEU A 303 -11.18 -10.73 -11.17
CA LEU A 303 -11.64 -11.28 -12.44
C LEU A 303 -13.04 -11.90 -12.30
N SER A 304 -13.26 -12.73 -11.28
CA SER A 304 -14.57 -13.35 -11.06
C SER A 304 -15.67 -12.32 -10.80
N ASP A 305 -15.39 -11.29 -10.00
CA ASP A 305 -16.36 -10.24 -9.68
C ASP A 305 -16.66 -9.36 -10.90
N THR A 306 -15.64 -9.03 -11.70
CA THR A 306 -15.82 -8.27 -12.94
C THR A 306 -16.55 -9.06 -14.02
N GLU A 307 -16.33 -10.37 -14.15
CA GLU A 307 -17.10 -11.24 -15.05
C GLU A 307 -18.57 -11.33 -14.61
N ALA A 308 -18.83 -11.47 -13.31
CA ALA A 308 -20.20 -11.49 -12.78
C ALA A 308 -20.93 -10.16 -13.04
N ALA A 309 -20.28 -9.03 -12.73
CA ALA A 309 -20.81 -7.69 -12.99
C ALA A 309 -21.07 -7.47 -14.50
N LEU A 310 -20.17 -7.91 -15.37
CA LEU A 310 -20.33 -7.79 -16.83
C LEU A 310 -21.57 -8.56 -17.31
N ILE A 311 -21.84 -9.75 -16.78
CA ILE A 311 -23.05 -10.52 -17.12
C ILE A 311 -24.31 -9.81 -16.63
N GLU A 312 -24.30 -9.27 -15.41
CA GLU A 312 -25.42 -8.50 -14.87
C GLU A 312 -25.69 -7.24 -15.70
N ASP A 313 -24.65 -6.49 -16.05
CA ASP A 313 -24.75 -5.30 -16.91
C ASP A 313 -25.28 -5.65 -18.30
N GLN A 314 -24.80 -6.73 -18.93
CA GLN A 314 -25.32 -7.19 -20.22
C GLN A 314 -26.82 -7.53 -20.17
N ASN A 315 -27.25 -8.19 -19.09
CA ASN A 315 -28.66 -8.51 -18.89
C ASN A 315 -29.49 -7.26 -18.65
N PHE A 316 -28.98 -6.31 -17.86
CA PHE A 316 -29.66 -5.04 -17.60
C PHE A 316 -29.77 -4.18 -18.85
N LEU A 317 -28.73 -4.13 -19.70
CA LEU A 317 -28.77 -3.46 -21.00
C LEU A 317 -29.89 -4.04 -21.88
N ALA A 318 -29.97 -5.38 -21.98
CA ALA A 318 -30.99 -6.04 -22.78
C ALA A 318 -32.42 -5.77 -22.29
N GLU A 319 -32.64 -5.79 -20.96
CA GLU A 319 -33.96 -5.50 -20.39
C GLU A 319 -34.30 -4.01 -20.49
N LEU A 320 -33.32 -3.11 -20.37
CA LEU A 320 -33.48 -1.68 -20.58
C LEU A 320 -33.88 -1.39 -22.03
N GLU A 321 -33.15 -1.92 -23.02
CA GLU A 321 -33.47 -1.76 -24.45
C GLU A 321 -34.89 -2.26 -24.77
N LYS A 322 -35.26 -3.42 -24.22
CA LYS A 322 -36.60 -3.98 -24.37
C LYS A 322 -37.66 -3.06 -23.76
N SER A 323 -37.46 -2.60 -22.53
CA SER A 323 -38.37 -1.68 -21.84
C SER A 323 -38.54 -0.36 -22.62
N CYS A 324 -37.44 0.18 -23.15
CA CYS A 324 -37.43 1.39 -23.98
C CYS A 324 -38.19 1.19 -25.30
N SER A 325 -38.04 0.02 -25.93
CA SER A 325 -38.78 -0.33 -27.15
C SER A 325 -40.28 -0.49 -26.90
N THR A 326 -40.67 -1.17 -25.81
CA THR A 326 -42.09 -1.36 -25.45
C THR A 326 -42.75 -0.02 -25.12
N LYS A 327 -42.08 0.84 -24.35
CA LYS A 327 -42.61 2.18 -24.04
C LYS A 327 -42.74 3.08 -25.26
N THR A 328 -41.82 2.97 -26.21
CA THR A 328 -41.94 3.68 -27.50
C THR A 328 -43.14 3.19 -28.30
N ALA A 329 -43.35 1.87 -28.39
CA ALA A 329 -44.53 1.31 -29.07
C ALA A 329 -45.85 1.72 -28.40
N GLU A 330 -45.93 1.63 -27.06
CA GLU A 330 -47.10 2.08 -26.28
C GLU A 330 -47.39 3.58 -26.46
N TRP A 331 -46.35 4.40 -26.52
CA TRP A 331 -46.50 5.84 -26.78
C TRP A 331 -46.98 6.12 -28.21
N GLU A 332 -46.45 5.42 -29.22
CA GLU A 332 -46.88 5.60 -30.61
C GLU A 332 -48.36 5.21 -30.80
N GLU A 333 -48.79 4.09 -30.20
CA GLU A 333 -50.19 3.67 -30.20
C GLU A 333 -51.10 4.68 -29.49
N ARG A 334 -50.71 5.16 -28.30
CA ARG A 334 -51.47 6.19 -27.56
C ARG A 334 -51.55 7.51 -28.34
N LYS A 335 -50.44 7.96 -28.95
CA LYS A 335 -50.41 9.17 -29.78
C LYS A 335 -51.33 9.04 -30.99
N LYS A 336 -51.36 7.87 -31.63
CA LYS A 336 -52.25 7.60 -32.75
C LYS A 336 -53.72 7.58 -32.31
N ALA A 337 -54.05 6.88 -31.24
CA ALA A 337 -55.41 6.83 -30.69
C ALA A 337 -55.89 8.24 -30.29
N ARG A 338 -55.06 9.03 -29.62
CA ARG A 338 -55.36 10.42 -29.29
C ARG A 338 -55.61 11.28 -30.52
N ALA A 339 -54.83 11.09 -31.59
CA ALA A 339 -55.05 11.82 -32.84
C ALA A 339 -56.40 11.45 -33.48
N GLU A 340 -56.76 10.17 -33.49
CA GLU A 340 -58.07 9.69 -33.96
C GLU A 340 -59.23 10.23 -33.10
N GLU A 341 -59.06 10.28 -31.77
CA GLU A 341 -60.03 10.88 -30.84
C GLU A 341 -60.22 12.38 -31.08
N LEU A 342 -59.13 13.13 -31.28
CA LEU A 342 -59.21 14.56 -31.58
C LEU A 342 -59.93 14.83 -32.91
N VAL A 343 -59.73 13.99 -33.93
CA VAL A 343 -60.48 14.05 -35.19
C VAL A 343 -61.95 13.73 -34.97
N ALA A 344 -62.28 12.66 -34.24
CA ALA A 344 -63.66 12.28 -33.95
C ALA A 344 -64.41 13.37 -33.14
N ILE A 345 -63.75 13.99 -32.16
CA ILE A 345 -64.32 15.12 -31.39
C ILE A 345 -64.52 16.33 -32.32
N ALA A 346 -63.55 16.65 -33.18
CA ALA A 346 -63.65 17.75 -34.13
C ALA A 346 -64.79 17.54 -35.16
N GLU A 347 -64.91 16.34 -35.72
CA GLU A 347 -66.01 15.96 -36.62
C GLU A 347 -67.36 15.99 -35.91
N THR A 348 -67.43 15.55 -34.64
CA THR A 348 -68.67 15.62 -33.85
C THR A 348 -69.06 17.07 -33.55
N ILE A 349 -68.09 17.94 -33.23
CA ILE A 349 -68.31 19.38 -33.08
C ILE A 349 -68.80 20.00 -34.40
N HIS A 350 -68.26 19.56 -35.53
CA HIS A 350 -68.70 20.01 -36.86
C HIS A 350 -70.15 19.60 -37.12
N ILE A 351 -70.50 18.31 -36.98
CA ILE A 351 -71.85 17.77 -37.19
C ILE A 351 -72.88 18.45 -36.27
N LEU A 352 -72.54 18.73 -35.01
CA LEU A 352 -73.44 19.40 -34.06
C LEU A 352 -73.60 20.90 -34.33
N ASN A 353 -72.63 21.53 -35.01
CA ASN A 353 -72.70 22.93 -35.43
C ASN A 353 -73.21 23.10 -36.86
N ASP A 354 -73.34 22.03 -37.64
CA ASP A 354 -73.90 22.07 -38.98
C ASP A 354 -75.36 22.57 -38.93
N ASP A 355 -75.67 23.53 -39.79
CA ASP A 355 -76.95 24.25 -39.79
C ASP A 355 -78.17 23.31 -39.96
N ASP A 356 -78.01 22.22 -40.71
CA ASP A 356 -79.03 21.18 -40.90
C ASP A 356 -79.34 20.41 -39.60
N ALA A 357 -78.32 20.14 -38.77
CA ALA A 357 -78.50 19.48 -37.48
C ALA A 357 -79.20 20.43 -36.49
N LEU A 358 -78.78 21.70 -36.46
CA LEU A 358 -79.40 22.73 -35.62
C LEU A 358 -80.89 22.94 -35.95
N ASP A 359 -81.30 22.80 -37.21
CA ASP A 359 -82.70 22.91 -37.63
C ASP A 359 -83.54 21.66 -37.33
N LEU A 360 -82.93 20.46 -37.33
CA LEU A 360 -83.59 19.23 -36.90
C LEU A 360 -83.85 19.21 -35.38
N PHE A 361 -82.91 19.71 -34.58
CA PHE A 361 -83.04 19.78 -33.12
C PHE A 361 -84.04 20.84 -32.64
N LYS A 362 -84.13 21.99 -33.32
CA LYS A 362 -85.19 22.99 -33.06
C LYS A 362 -86.60 22.42 -33.27
N LYS A 363 -86.74 21.42 -34.15
CA LYS A 363 -88.03 20.77 -34.44
C LYS A 363 -88.41 19.65 -33.44
N THR A 364 -87.50 19.18 -32.59
CA THR A 364 -87.67 17.90 -31.86
C THR A 364 -87.62 17.96 -30.32
N LEU A 365 -87.25 19.08 -29.66
CA LEU A 365 -87.10 19.14 -28.18
C LEU A 365 -87.94 20.26 -27.49
N PRO A 366 -88.82 19.93 -26.52
CA PRO A 366 -89.39 20.88 -25.56
C PRO A 366 -88.46 21.11 -24.33
N SER A 367 -88.47 22.33 -23.79
CA SER A 367 -87.57 22.88 -22.74
C SER A 367 -87.62 22.21 -21.35
N ALA A 368 -86.47 22.19 -20.68
CA ALA A 368 -86.18 21.64 -19.34
C ALA A 368 -86.68 22.51 -18.15
N ALA A 369 -87.02 21.87 -17.03
CA ALA A 369 -87.10 22.48 -15.69
C ALA A 369 -86.96 21.42 -14.56
N SER A 370 -85.89 21.48 -13.75
CA SER A 370 -85.85 21.35 -12.26
C SER A 370 -84.44 21.03 -11.70
N ALA A 371 -84.10 21.62 -10.53
CA ALA A 371 -82.77 21.75 -9.91
C ALA A 371 -82.82 21.53 -8.36
N SER A 372 -81.69 21.26 -7.66
CA SER A 372 -81.48 21.47 -6.18
C SER A 372 -80.05 21.09 -5.67
N PHE A 373 -79.63 21.42 -4.41
CA PHE A 373 -78.60 22.40 -3.92
C PHE A 373 -77.80 21.84 -2.66
N VAL A 374 -76.74 22.53 -2.13
CA VAL A 374 -75.62 22.09 -1.20
C VAL A 374 -75.48 22.91 0.16
N GLN A 375 -74.73 22.44 1.23
CA GLN A 375 -74.11 23.28 2.33
C GLN A 375 -73.00 22.63 3.28
N VAL A 376 -72.06 23.42 3.91
CA VAL A 376 -70.92 23.10 4.90
C VAL A 376 -70.54 24.30 5.86
N GLY A 377 -69.81 24.11 7.01
CA GLY A 377 -69.14 25.18 7.88
C GLY A 377 -67.95 24.74 8.84
N VAL A 378 -67.13 25.69 9.41
CA VAL A 378 -65.85 25.50 10.24
C VAL A 378 -65.51 26.66 11.27
N HIS A 379 -64.62 26.48 12.31
CA HIS A 379 -63.64 27.49 12.89
C HIS A 379 -62.49 27.00 13.87
N ALA A 380 -61.55 27.88 14.33
CA ALA A 380 -60.15 27.69 14.86
C ALA A 380 -59.70 28.65 16.04
N GLY A 381 -58.57 28.38 16.76
CA GLY A 381 -57.92 29.30 17.75
C GLY A 381 -56.56 28.86 18.36
N ALA A 382 -55.60 29.78 18.57
CA ALA A 382 -54.14 29.56 18.73
C ALA A 382 -53.45 30.21 19.98
N LEU A 383 -52.17 29.85 20.22
CA LEU A 383 -51.01 30.66 20.72
C LEU A 383 -51.02 31.36 22.12
N ARG A 384 -50.18 30.90 23.06
CA ARG A 384 -49.45 31.77 24.03
C ARG A 384 -48.37 31.02 24.82
N SER A 385 -47.25 31.71 25.10
CA SER A 385 -46.24 31.46 26.16
C SER A 385 -44.89 30.86 25.75
N ARG A 386 -44.13 31.72 25.09
CA ARG A 386 -42.67 31.85 25.14
C ARG A 386 -42.37 33.02 26.07
N ALA A 387 -41.76 32.82 27.24
CA ALA A 387 -41.08 33.85 28.03
C ALA A 387 -40.45 33.23 29.28
N LEU A 388 -39.34 33.80 29.75
CA LEU A 388 -38.52 33.42 30.93
C LEU A 388 -37.42 32.40 30.61
N ALA A 389 -36.43 32.73 29.77
CA ALA A 389 -35.38 33.75 30.01
C ALA A 389 -34.49 33.38 31.23
N ILE A 390 -33.19 33.16 31.03
CA ILE A 390 -32.16 34.19 31.24
C ILE A 390 -32.16 34.70 32.69
N VAL A 391 -31.49 33.98 33.60
CA VAL A 391 -31.13 34.52 34.94
C VAL A 391 -29.77 34.05 35.48
N ARG A 392 -29.04 33.07 34.91
CA ARG A 392 -27.90 32.48 35.65
C ARG A 392 -26.57 32.39 34.91
N GLU A 393 -26.14 33.52 34.36
CA GLU A 393 -24.73 33.88 34.33
C GLU A 393 -24.33 34.49 35.67
N ALA A 394 -23.24 34.00 36.27
CA ALA A 394 -22.22 34.75 37.03
C ALA A 394 -21.56 33.85 38.08
N ARG A 395 -20.36 33.31 37.79
CA ARG A 395 -19.34 33.08 38.83
C ARG A 395 -17.94 32.80 38.26
N VAL A 396 -17.31 33.87 37.81
CA VAL A 396 -15.84 33.99 37.69
C VAL A 396 -15.28 34.31 39.08
N ALA A 397 -14.30 33.56 39.60
CA ALA A 397 -13.41 34.00 40.69
C ALA A 397 -12.18 33.07 40.91
N ALA A 398 -10.97 33.65 40.70
CA ALA A 398 -9.62 33.27 41.20
C ALA A 398 -8.87 32.07 40.56
N GLY A 399 -7.60 32.11 40.11
CA GLY A 399 -6.52 33.12 40.13
C GLY A 399 -5.16 32.56 40.67
N GLU A 400 -4.12 32.48 39.80
CA GLU A 400 -2.62 32.55 39.93
C GLU A 400 -1.81 31.93 41.11
N GLN A 401 -0.47 31.68 41.16
CA GLN A 401 0.77 31.54 40.33
C GLN A 401 1.94 31.23 41.32
N GLY A 402 3.13 30.78 40.88
CA GLY A 402 4.41 30.99 41.61
C GLY A 402 5.50 29.90 41.54
N ALA A 403 6.74 30.29 41.18
CA ALA A 403 7.92 29.43 40.93
C ALA A 403 9.18 29.84 41.73
N ALA A 404 10.13 28.89 41.80
CA ALA A 404 11.60 29.01 41.94
C ALA A 404 12.23 29.47 43.28
N PHE A 405 13.23 28.74 43.76
CA PHE A 405 14.67 28.98 43.58
C PHE A 405 15.50 27.99 44.45
N ASP A 406 16.74 27.71 44.02
CA ASP A 406 17.95 27.52 44.86
C ASP A 406 18.98 26.54 44.26
N GLN A 407 19.66 27.04 43.23
CA GLN A 407 21.07 26.72 43.01
C GLN A 407 21.89 27.53 44.03
N LEU A 408 22.54 26.91 45.01
CA LEU A 408 23.85 27.36 45.50
C LEU A 408 24.41 26.42 46.59
N ALA A 409 25.27 25.51 46.20
CA ALA A 409 26.33 24.99 47.05
C ALA A 409 27.39 24.39 46.10
N LEU A 410 28.11 25.23 45.35
CA LEU A 410 29.27 25.96 45.87
C LEU A 410 30.10 25.00 46.73
N ALA A 411 30.92 24.19 46.08
CA ALA A 411 32.36 24.44 46.00
C ALA A 411 33.10 23.92 47.23
N LEU A 412 34.43 23.82 47.07
CA LEU A 412 35.39 23.26 48.02
C LEU A 412 35.46 21.72 47.92
N THR A 413 36.56 21.08 47.56
CA THR A 413 37.99 21.45 47.47
C THR A 413 38.66 20.19 46.89
N GLY A 414 39.49 20.25 45.84
CA GLY A 414 40.95 20.47 45.95
C GLY A 414 41.61 19.52 46.97
N ARG A 415 42.72 18.82 46.75
CA ARG A 415 43.82 18.94 45.78
C ARG A 415 44.86 17.88 46.19
N LYS A 416 45.43 17.15 45.21
CA LYS A 416 46.87 16.78 44.98
C LYS A 416 47.81 16.67 46.21
N VAL A 417 48.84 15.82 46.34
CA VAL A 417 49.85 15.26 45.41
C VAL A 417 50.78 14.39 46.29
N VAL A 418 51.11 13.15 45.91
CA VAL A 418 52.38 12.67 45.30
C VAL A 418 53.68 13.13 45.99
N SER A 419 54.47 12.16 46.49
CA SER A 419 55.94 12.21 46.60
C SER A 419 56.45 10.77 46.78
N ARG A 420 56.80 10.03 45.73
CA ARG A 420 58.03 10.04 44.91
C ARG A 420 59.27 9.51 45.66
N GLY A 421 59.65 8.27 45.34
CA GLY A 421 60.93 7.65 45.69
C GLY A 421 61.31 6.59 44.65
N GLY A 422 62.55 6.69 44.14
CA GLY A 422 63.28 5.60 43.48
C GLY A 422 63.66 5.85 42.02
N PHE A 423 64.92 6.24 41.76
CA PHE A 423 65.49 6.29 40.40
C PHE A 423 65.99 4.91 39.91
N ASP A 424 65.99 3.87 40.77
CA ASP A 424 66.13 2.45 40.36
C ASP A 424 64.87 1.90 39.67
N LYS A 425 63.72 2.55 39.91
CA LYS A 425 62.54 2.32 39.09
C LYS A 425 62.73 2.82 37.66
N VAL A 426 63.60 3.81 37.39
CA VAL A 426 63.72 4.37 36.04
C VAL A 426 64.42 3.39 35.09
N ILE A 427 65.44 2.67 35.54
CA ILE A 427 66.13 1.66 34.72
C ILE A 427 65.25 0.41 34.55
N LYS A 428 64.62 -0.08 35.63
CA LYS A 428 63.58 -1.13 35.51
C LYS A 428 62.36 -0.67 34.71
N MET A 429 62.00 0.61 34.74
CA MET A 429 60.96 1.19 33.88
C MET A 429 61.40 1.23 32.43
N CYS A 430 62.69 1.44 32.11
CA CYS A 430 63.20 1.39 30.74
C CYS A 430 63.19 -0.05 30.18
N ASP A 431 63.67 -1.04 30.94
CA ASP A 431 63.62 -2.45 30.50
C ASP A 431 62.18 -2.98 30.45
N ASN A 432 61.37 -2.64 31.45
CA ASN A 432 59.93 -2.89 31.38
C ASN A 432 59.29 -2.09 30.24
N MET A 433 59.78 -0.90 29.86
CA MET A 433 59.26 -0.15 28.71
C MET A 433 59.54 -0.92 27.43
N ILE A 434 60.73 -1.51 27.26
CA ILE A 434 61.07 -2.26 26.04
C ILE A 434 60.25 -3.55 25.96
N GLN A 435 60.05 -4.22 27.10
CA GLN A 435 59.23 -5.42 27.17
C GLN A 435 57.74 -5.11 26.97
N VAL A 436 57.26 -4.02 27.57
CA VAL A 436 55.90 -3.49 27.38
C VAL A 436 55.70 -3.03 25.94
N LEU A 437 56.67 -2.36 25.32
CA LEU A 437 56.59 -1.91 23.92
C LEU A 437 56.50 -3.10 22.94
N LYS A 438 57.16 -4.23 23.22
CA LYS A 438 57.01 -5.45 22.41
C LYS A 438 55.64 -6.09 22.56
N THR A 439 55.14 -6.21 23.80
CA THR A 439 53.77 -6.71 24.03
C THR A 439 52.72 -5.74 23.51
N GLU A 440 52.94 -4.43 23.61
CA GLU A 440 52.08 -3.39 23.02
C GLU A 440 52.06 -3.48 21.50
N GLN A 441 53.19 -3.85 20.86
CA GLN A 441 53.25 -4.02 19.42
C GLN A 441 52.47 -5.25 18.93
N GLU A 442 52.55 -6.39 19.64
CA GLU A 442 51.71 -7.56 19.37
C GLU A 442 50.22 -7.27 19.64
N ASP A 443 49.90 -6.61 20.75
CA ASP A 443 48.54 -6.19 21.09
C ASP A 443 47.98 -5.18 20.07
N ASP A 444 48.82 -4.28 19.55
CA ASP A 444 48.44 -3.31 18.52
C ASP A 444 48.27 -3.97 17.14
N ASP A 445 49.10 -4.94 16.77
CA ASP A 445 48.90 -5.73 15.55
C ASP A 445 47.63 -6.58 15.64
N HIS A 446 47.35 -7.21 16.80
CA HIS A 446 46.09 -7.92 17.05
C HIS A 446 44.88 -6.98 17.05
N LYS A 447 44.98 -5.80 17.66
CA LYS A 447 43.93 -4.76 17.62
C LYS A 447 43.72 -4.25 16.21
N ARG A 448 44.77 -4.06 15.41
CA ARG A 448 44.66 -3.63 14.01
C ARG A 448 43.92 -4.67 13.20
N GLU A 449 44.27 -5.95 13.36
CA GLU A 449 43.61 -7.04 12.66
C GLU A 449 42.14 -7.21 13.09
N TYR A 450 41.87 -7.08 14.39
CA TYR A 450 40.50 -7.05 14.94
C TYR A 450 39.71 -5.85 14.40
N CYS A 451 40.29 -4.65 14.40
CA CYS A 451 39.65 -3.45 13.88
C CYS A 451 39.35 -3.60 12.38
N ASN A 452 40.28 -4.12 11.58
CA ASN A 452 40.05 -4.35 10.16
C ASN A 452 38.90 -5.35 9.94
N LYS A 453 38.91 -6.49 10.66
CA LYS A 453 37.81 -7.48 10.58
C LYS A 453 36.46 -6.90 11.02
N GLN A 454 36.43 -6.09 12.08
CA GLN A 454 35.20 -5.43 12.53
C GLN A 454 34.73 -4.35 11.56
N LEU A 455 35.65 -3.59 10.97
CA LEU A 455 35.35 -2.62 9.92
C LEU A 455 34.77 -3.32 8.70
N ASP A 456 35.37 -4.41 8.23
CA ASP A 456 34.83 -5.20 7.11
C ASP A 456 33.43 -5.75 7.41
N LEU A 457 33.22 -6.31 8.60
CA LEU A 457 31.90 -6.79 9.03
C LEU A 457 30.87 -5.67 9.15
N ALA A 458 31.28 -4.50 9.65
CA ALA A 458 30.42 -3.33 9.76
C ALA A 458 30.09 -2.76 8.39
N ASP A 459 31.05 -2.73 7.47
CA ASP A 459 30.89 -2.22 6.10
C ASP A 459 30.02 -3.17 5.26
N ASP A 460 30.18 -4.49 5.41
CA ASP A 460 29.30 -5.50 4.83
C ASP A 460 27.86 -5.38 5.37
N LYS A 461 27.69 -5.22 6.69
CA LYS A 461 26.37 -4.97 7.31
C LYS A 461 25.75 -3.66 6.85
N LYS A 462 26.54 -2.60 6.75
CA LYS A 462 26.10 -1.30 6.25
C LYS A 462 25.59 -1.42 4.83
N LYS A 463 26.35 -2.04 3.92
CA LYS A 463 25.92 -2.28 2.53
C LYS A 463 24.66 -3.15 2.45
N SER A 464 24.55 -4.17 3.30
CA SER A 464 23.34 -4.99 3.38
C SER A 464 22.14 -4.15 3.81
N LEU A 465 22.28 -3.35 4.87
CA LEU A 465 21.21 -2.48 5.37
C LEU A 465 20.86 -1.37 4.38
N GLU A 466 21.82 -0.77 3.70
CA GLU A 466 21.58 0.23 2.65
C GLU A 466 20.78 -0.35 1.49
N ARG A 467 21.05 -1.60 1.09
CA ARG A 467 20.23 -2.29 0.08
C ARG A 467 18.82 -2.54 0.60
N THR A 468 18.66 -3.04 1.82
CA THR A 468 17.34 -3.23 2.42
C THR A 468 16.56 -1.92 2.51
N VAL A 469 17.20 -0.82 2.94
CA VAL A 469 16.57 0.51 2.97
C VAL A 469 16.15 0.95 1.57
N SER A 470 17.01 0.78 0.56
CA SER A 470 16.67 1.10 -0.82
C SER A 470 15.50 0.27 -1.35
N ASP A 471 15.45 -1.02 -1.04
CA ASP A 471 14.37 -1.92 -1.44
C ASP A 471 13.04 -1.52 -0.74
N GLU A 472 13.09 -1.18 0.54
CA GLU A 472 11.94 -0.68 1.31
C GLU A 472 11.46 0.70 0.81
N ASP A 473 12.39 1.60 0.47
CA ASP A 473 12.04 2.90 -0.12
C ASP A 473 11.33 2.71 -1.47
N HIS A 474 11.81 1.79 -2.33
CA HIS A 474 11.12 1.44 -3.57
C HIS A 474 9.75 0.81 -3.32
N ALA A 475 9.62 -0.05 -2.31
CA ALA A 475 8.32 -0.62 -1.93
C ALA A 475 7.35 0.46 -1.43
N ILE A 476 7.83 1.43 -0.67
CA ILE A 476 7.04 2.58 -0.21
C ILE A 476 6.57 3.44 -1.38
N GLU A 477 7.44 3.74 -2.35
CA GLU A 477 7.05 4.52 -3.54
C GLU A 477 6.00 3.77 -4.38
N ASN A 478 6.20 2.48 -4.65
CA ASN A 478 5.20 1.66 -5.35
C ASN A 478 3.86 1.62 -4.60
N ALA A 479 3.89 1.53 -3.27
CA ALA A 479 2.68 1.56 -2.45
C ALA A 479 1.99 2.93 -2.50
N LYS A 480 2.74 4.04 -2.56
CA LYS A 480 2.16 5.39 -2.74
C LYS A 480 1.49 5.54 -4.09
N GLU A 481 2.14 5.12 -5.17
CA GLU A 481 1.55 5.12 -6.52
C GLU A 481 0.25 4.28 -6.56
N GLY A 482 0.26 3.11 -5.90
CA GLY A 482 -0.94 2.28 -5.73
C GLY A 482 -2.05 2.96 -4.92
N ILE A 483 -1.71 3.69 -3.87
CA ILE A 483 -2.67 4.47 -3.07
C ILE A 483 -3.29 5.59 -3.91
N GLU A 484 -2.49 6.30 -4.72
CA GLU A 484 -3.00 7.35 -5.61
C GLU A 484 -3.96 6.80 -6.66
N THR A 485 -3.59 5.69 -7.31
CA THR A 485 -4.49 5.02 -8.28
C THR A 485 -5.78 4.55 -7.64
N LEU A 486 -5.72 3.90 -6.47
CA LEU A 486 -6.93 3.50 -5.73
C LEU A 486 -7.77 4.71 -5.30
N ALA A 487 -7.15 5.84 -4.95
CA ALA A 487 -7.88 7.06 -4.61
C ALA A 487 -8.63 7.64 -5.81
N ASP A 488 -8.01 7.64 -7.00
CA ASP A 488 -8.65 8.07 -8.25
C ASP A 488 -9.80 7.13 -8.65
N GLU A 489 -9.61 5.81 -8.49
CA GLU A 489 -10.67 4.81 -8.71
C GLU A 489 -11.85 5.00 -7.75
N ILE A 490 -11.58 5.22 -6.45
CA ILE A 490 -12.62 5.50 -5.45
C ILE A 490 -13.37 6.79 -5.81
N SER A 491 -12.67 7.86 -6.19
CA SER A 491 -13.32 9.12 -6.59
C SER A 491 -14.22 8.93 -7.82
N THR A 492 -13.80 8.10 -8.77
CA THR A 492 -14.58 7.79 -9.97
C THR A 492 -15.81 6.96 -9.62
N LEU A 493 -15.66 5.96 -8.75
CA LEU A 493 -16.78 5.15 -8.24
C LEU A 493 -17.77 5.99 -7.42
N GLU A 494 -17.31 6.90 -6.57
CA GLU A 494 -18.18 7.82 -5.82
C GLU A 494 -18.96 8.75 -6.74
N ALA A 495 -18.35 9.23 -7.82
CA ALA A 495 -19.04 10.03 -8.82
C ALA A 495 -20.11 9.20 -9.55
N GLY A 496 -19.78 7.95 -9.93
CA GLY A 496 -20.73 7.01 -10.53
C GLY A 496 -21.90 6.68 -9.62
N ILE A 497 -21.67 6.45 -8.31
CA ILE A 497 -22.75 6.20 -7.33
C ILE A 497 -23.67 7.42 -7.21
N LYS A 498 -23.11 8.64 -7.12
CA LYS A 498 -23.92 9.87 -7.06
C LYS A 498 -24.77 10.06 -8.31
N ASP A 499 -24.22 9.78 -9.47
CA ASP A 499 -24.96 9.85 -10.72
C ASP A 499 -26.06 8.78 -10.77
N MET A 500 -25.76 7.55 -10.36
CA MET A 500 -26.73 6.47 -10.29
C MET A 500 -27.85 6.76 -9.27
N ASP A 501 -27.55 7.31 -8.10
CA ASP A 501 -28.55 7.76 -7.11
C ASP A 501 -29.46 8.85 -7.70
N LYS A 502 -28.89 9.76 -8.48
CA LYS A 502 -29.64 10.79 -9.19
C LYS A 502 -30.56 10.17 -10.25
N GLN A 503 -30.06 9.23 -11.06
CA GLN A 503 -30.86 8.50 -12.04
C GLN A 503 -32.01 7.72 -11.38
N VAL A 504 -31.76 7.08 -10.22
CA VAL A 504 -32.80 6.37 -9.46
C VAL A 504 -33.85 7.34 -8.89
N ALA A 505 -33.42 8.50 -8.39
CA ALA A 505 -34.34 9.53 -7.89
C ALA A 505 -35.21 10.09 -9.02
N GLU A 506 -34.61 10.43 -10.16
CA GLU A 506 -35.31 10.92 -11.36
C GLU A 506 -36.31 9.86 -11.87
N ALA A 507 -35.90 8.59 -11.98
CA ALA A 507 -36.79 7.49 -12.37
C ALA A 507 -37.93 7.26 -11.36
N THR A 508 -37.69 7.47 -10.07
CA THR A 508 -38.71 7.33 -9.02
C THR A 508 -39.74 8.45 -9.09
N GLU A 509 -39.30 9.70 -9.28
CA GLU A 509 -40.21 10.83 -9.47
C GLU A 509 -41.02 10.67 -10.75
N GLN A 510 -40.38 10.26 -11.85
CA GLN A 510 -41.10 9.97 -13.08
C GLN A 510 -42.18 8.90 -12.89
N ARG A 511 -41.89 7.80 -12.18
CA ARG A 511 -42.91 6.78 -11.88
C ARG A 511 -44.06 7.31 -11.01
N LYS A 512 -43.81 8.27 -10.12
CA LYS A 512 -44.88 8.92 -9.34
C LYS A 512 -45.72 9.83 -10.23
N GLU A 513 -45.10 10.60 -11.12
CA GLU A 513 -45.79 11.44 -12.11
C GLU A 513 -46.68 10.56 -13.02
N GLU A 514 -46.12 9.51 -13.62
CA GLU A 514 -46.85 8.53 -14.43
C GLU A 514 -47.99 7.86 -13.65
N HIS A 515 -47.77 7.51 -12.38
CA HIS A 515 -48.81 6.88 -11.56
C HIS A 515 -49.94 7.86 -11.21
N ALA A 516 -49.61 9.12 -10.90
CA ALA A 516 -50.60 10.15 -10.63
C ALA A 516 -51.44 10.44 -11.88
N GLU A 517 -50.81 10.58 -13.04
CA GLU A 517 -51.51 10.74 -14.31
C GLU A 517 -52.39 9.53 -14.64
N PHE A 518 -51.91 8.32 -14.41
CA PHE A 518 -52.72 7.12 -14.58
C PHE A 518 -53.96 7.11 -13.67
N GLN A 519 -53.82 7.54 -12.41
CA GLN A 519 -54.96 7.66 -11.50
C GLN A 519 -55.95 8.74 -11.94
N GLU A 520 -55.46 9.89 -12.40
CA GLU A 520 -56.31 10.97 -12.94
C GLU A 520 -57.06 10.53 -14.19
N LEU A 521 -56.39 9.83 -15.11
CA LEU A 521 -56.98 9.29 -16.33
C LEU A 521 -58.03 8.21 -16.04
N MET A 522 -57.77 7.33 -15.06
CA MET A 522 -58.77 6.35 -14.63
C MET A 522 -59.97 7.02 -13.96
N ALA A 523 -59.76 8.09 -13.19
CA ALA A 523 -60.83 8.85 -12.56
C ALA A 523 -61.66 9.64 -13.59
N SER A 524 -61.03 10.24 -14.61
CA SER A 524 -61.73 10.95 -15.68
C SER A 524 -62.56 9.98 -16.53
N ASN A 525 -62.02 8.82 -16.89
CA ASN A 525 -62.75 7.77 -17.61
C ASN A 525 -63.90 7.14 -16.81
N THR A 526 -63.84 7.14 -15.48
CA THR A 526 -64.94 6.65 -14.63
C THR A 526 -66.03 7.73 -14.43
N ALA A 527 -65.67 9.00 -14.58
CA ALA A 527 -66.57 10.14 -14.40
C ALA A 527 -67.28 10.58 -15.70
N ALA A 528 -66.71 10.27 -16.86
CA ALA A 528 -67.35 10.36 -18.18
C ALA A 528 -68.34 9.20 -18.37
#